data_AF-A0A8J9Z4Q1-F1
#
_entry.id   AF-A0A8J9Z4Q1-F1
#
_cell.length_a   1.000
_cell.length_b   1.000
_cell.length_c   1.000
_cell.angle_alpha   90.00
_cell.angle_beta   90.00
_cell.angle_gamma   90.00
#
_symmetry.space_group_name_H-M   'P 1'
#
loop_
_entity.id
_entity.type
_entity.pdbx_description
1 polymer ?
#
loop_
_entity_poly.entity_id
_entity_poly.type
_entity_poly.pdbx_seq_one_letter_code
_entity_poly.pdbx_strand_id
1 'polypeptide(L)'
;MQVKGLQVRTMQVKGLQVRTMQVKGLQVRTMQVKGLQVRTMQVKGLQVRTMQVKGLQVRNLQVKGLQVRTMWVKGLQVRPM
;
A
#
# COMPACT_ATOMS: atom_id res chain seq x y z
N MET A 1 -3.29 -8.95 8.23
CA MET A 1 -3.65 -7.57 8.66
C MET A 1 -4.83 -7.07 7.84
N GLN A 2 -5.83 -6.46 8.48
CA GLN A 2 -7.00 -5.90 7.81
C GLN A 2 -7.26 -4.47 8.29
N VAL A 3 -7.57 -3.57 7.37
CA VAL A 3 -7.98 -2.19 7.65
C VAL A 3 -9.33 -1.93 6.95
N LYS A 4 -10.28 -1.32 7.67
CA LYS A 4 -11.60 -0.94 7.15
C LYS A 4 -11.94 0.48 7.58
N GLY A 5 -12.35 1.33 6.64
CA GLY A 5 -12.96 2.64 6.90
C GLY A 5 -12.09 3.58 7.72
N LEU A 6 -10.87 3.88 7.25
CA LEU A 6 -9.89 4.64 8.01
C LEU A 6 -9.48 5.92 7.26
N GLN A 7 -9.39 7.03 8.00
CA GLN A 7 -8.81 8.28 7.52
C GLN A 7 -7.56 8.61 8.34
N VAL A 8 -6.43 8.87 7.67
CA VAL A 8 -5.13 9.08 8.34
C VAL A 8 -4.42 10.30 7.75
N ARG A 9 -3.85 11.14 8.62
CA ARG A 9 -3.00 12.27 8.17
C ARG A 9 -1.64 11.78 7.67
N THR A 10 -0.97 10.93 8.43
CA THR A 10 0.33 10.37 8.07
C THR A 10 0.42 8.90 8.43
N MET A 11 0.90 8.06 7.51
CA MET A 11 1.18 6.65 7.73
C MET A 11 2.63 6.34 7.33
N GLN A 12 3.36 5.64 8.19
CA GLN A 12 4.71 5.18 7.91
C GLN A 12 4.84 3.67 8.17
N VAL A 13 5.47 2.96 7.23
CA VAL A 13 5.80 1.54 7.36
C VAL A 13 7.29 1.36 7.10
N LYS A 14 7.97 0.64 7.99
CA LYS A 14 9.39 0.30 7.85
C LYS A 14 9.60 -1.20 8.13
N GLY A 15 10.28 -1.91 7.23
CA GLY A 15 10.78 -3.27 7.46
C GLY A 15 9.69 -4.31 7.74
N LEU A 16 8.58 -4.27 7.01
CA LEU A 16 7.41 -5.11 7.31
C LEU A 16 7.31 -6.30 6.34
N GLN A 17 7.10 -7.50 6.87
CA GLN A 17 6.78 -8.70 6.10
C GLN A 17 5.37 -9.20 6.47
N VAL A 18 4.52 -9.42 5.46
CA VAL A 18 3.11 -9.82 5.68
C VAL A 18 2.69 -10.93 4.73
N ARG A 19 2.04 -11.97 5.26
CA ARG A 19 1.43 -13.03 4.43
C ARG A 19 0.19 -12.53 3.69
N THR A 20 -0.74 -11.89 4.39
CA THR A 20 -1.97 -11.35 3.78
C THR A 20 -2.32 -9.97 4.34
N MET A 21 -2.56 -9.03 3.43
CA MET A 21 -3.01 -7.67 3.73
C MET A 21 -4.31 -7.36 2.97
N GLN A 22 -5.32 -6.87 3.69
CA GLN A 22 -6.58 -6.40 3.11
C GLN A 22 -6.87 -4.97 3.56
N VAL A 23 -7.19 -4.11 2.60
CA VAL A 23 -7.55 -2.71 2.86
C VAL A 23 -8.89 -2.41 2.19
N LYS A 24 -9.83 -1.85 2.94
CA LYS A 24 -11.12 -1.36 2.43
C LYS A 24 -11.38 0.08 2.90
N GLY A 25 -11.58 1.01 1.96
CA GLY A 25 -11.96 2.39 2.26
C GLY A 25 -10.93 3.13 3.09
N LEU A 26 -9.69 3.24 2.58
CA LEU A 26 -8.60 3.94 3.26
C LEU A 26 -8.31 5.28 2.56
N GLN A 27 -8.29 6.37 3.32
CA GLN A 27 -7.87 7.69 2.85
C GLN A 27 -6.64 8.16 3.64
N VAL A 28 -5.58 8.55 2.94
CA VAL A 28 -4.32 9.00 3.56
C VAL A 28 -3.82 10.29 2.92
N ARG A 29 -3.45 11.29 3.73
CA ARG A 29 -2.76 12.48 3.19
C ARG A 29 -1.32 12.16 2.78
N THR A 30 -0.53 11.57 3.68
CA THR A 30 0.87 11.21 3.38
C THR A 30 1.18 9.77 3.79
N MET A 31 1.67 8.97 2.85
CA MET A 31 2.09 7.59 3.08
C MET A 31 3.57 7.42 2.73
N GLN A 32 4.36 6.87 3.64
CA GLN A 32 5.73 6.48 3.39
C GLN A 32 5.95 4.99 3.71
N VAL A 33 6.54 4.26 2.77
CA VAL A 33 6.86 2.85 2.92
C VAL A 33 8.32 2.63 2.63
N LYS A 34 9.04 1.95 3.55
CA LYS A 34 10.42 1.51 3.37
C LYS A 34 10.54 0.02 3.67
N GLY A 35 10.86 -0.81 2.68
CA GLY A 35 11.06 -2.25 2.86
C GLY A 35 9.77 -2.96 3.28
N LEU A 36 8.83 -3.12 2.36
CA LEU A 36 7.59 -3.87 2.57
C LEU A 36 7.55 -5.08 1.64
N GLN A 37 7.38 -6.27 2.21
CA GLN A 37 7.17 -7.52 1.46
C GLN A 37 5.80 -8.11 1.80
N VAL A 38 4.98 -8.35 0.80
CA VAL A 38 3.63 -8.90 0.98
C VAL A 38 3.39 -10.08 0.04
N ARG A 39 2.95 -11.21 0.58
CA ARG A 39 2.59 -12.36 -0.27
C ARG A 39 1.27 -12.11 -1.00
N THR A 40 0.22 -11.69 -0.30
CA THR A 40 -1.07 -11.37 -0.90
C THR A 40 -1.61 -10.03 -0.41
N MET A 41 -1.94 -9.12 -1.31
CA MET A 41 -2.49 -7.80 -1.04
C MET A 41 -3.80 -7.61 -1.80
N GLN A 42 -4.87 -7.26 -1.09
CA GLN A 42 -6.14 -6.83 -1.67
C GLN A 42 -6.49 -5.43 -1.19
N VAL A 43 -6.80 -4.54 -2.13
CA VAL A 43 -7.18 -3.15 -1.84
C VAL A 43 -8.49 -2.84 -2.52
N LYS A 44 -9.46 -2.31 -1.75
CA LYS A 44 -10.72 -1.77 -2.25
C LYS A 44 -10.90 -0.33 -1.76
N GLY A 45 -10.85 0.64 -2.66
CA GLY A 45 -11.01 2.06 -2.33
C GLY A 45 -9.87 2.61 -1.48
N LEU A 46 -8.74 2.89 -2.12
CA LEU A 46 -7.60 3.58 -1.51
C LEU A 46 -7.41 4.96 -2.17
N GLN A 47 -7.41 6.01 -1.36
CA GLN A 47 -7.08 7.36 -1.79
C GLN A 47 -5.86 7.87 -1.04
N VAL A 48 -4.83 8.32 -1.77
CA VAL A 48 -3.60 8.85 -1.18
C VAL A 48 -3.24 10.18 -1.85
N ARG A 49 -3.01 11.23 -1.06
CA ARG A 49 -2.55 12.51 -1.63
C ARG A 49 -1.07 12.45 -2.00
N THR A 50 -0.22 11.95 -1.11
CA THR A 50 1.22 11.80 -1.36
C THR A 50 1.71 10.43 -0.90
N MET A 51 2.34 9.69 -1.81
CA MET A 51 2.89 8.37 -1.57
C MET A 51 4.38 8.32 -1.91
N GLN A 52 5.20 7.84 -0.97
CA GLN A 52 6.60 7.53 -1.20
C GLN A 52 6.89 6.07 -0.84
N VAL A 53 7.47 5.32 -1.77
CA VAL A 53 7.80 3.91 -1.57
C VAL A 53 9.28 3.66 -1.88
N LYS A 54 9.98 3.01 -0.95
CA LYS A 54 11.35 2.49 -1.12
C LYS A 54 11.37 1.01 -0.81
N GLY A 55 11.48 0.15 -1.81
CA GLY A 55 11.51 -1.30 -1.65
C GLY A 55 10.13 -1.86 -1.28
N LEU A 56 9.32 -2.14 -2.29
CA LEU A 56 8.05 -2.85 -2.16
C LEU A 56 8.07 -4.10 -3.03
N GLN A 57 7.81 -5.25 -2.42
CA GLN A 57 7.65 -6.52 -3.12
C GLN A 57 6.26 -7.10 -2.83
N VAL A 58 5.48 -7.37 -3.87
CA VAL A 58 4.15 -7.99 -3.74
C VAL A 58 4.05 -9.18 -4.70
N ARG A 59 3.69 -10.36 -4.17
CA ARG A 59 3.50 -11.58 -4.98
C ARG A 59 2.12 -11.71 -5.61
N ASN A 60 1.06 -11.24 -4.96
CA ASN A 60 -0.28 -11.26 -5.52
C ASN A 60 -0.96 -9.96 -5.13
N LEU A 61 -1.30 -9.14 -6.11
CA LEU A 61 -1.90 -7.82 -5.90
C LEU A 61 -3.24 -7.73 -6.63
N GLN A 62 -4.30 -7.42 -5.89
CA GLN A 62 -5.60 -7.07 -6.46
C GLN A 62 -6.04 -5.71 -5.95
N VAL A 63 -6.37 -4.80 -6.86
CA VAL A 63 -6.77 -3.43 -6.53
C VAL A 63 -8.07 -3.09 -7.23
N LYS A 64 -9.07 -2.62 -6.48
CA LYS A 64 -10.32 -2.05 -7.01
C LYS A 64 -10.49 -0.65 -6.43
N GLY A 65 -10.32 0.38 -7.26
CA GLY A 65 -10.36 1.77 -6.83
C GLY A 65 -9.07 2.18 -6.10
N LEU A 66 -8.17 2.82 -6.84
CA LEU A 66 -6.95 3.43 -6.33
C LEU A 66 -6.81 4.82 -6.94
N GLN A 67 -6.65 5.83 -6.10
CA GLN A 67 -6.35 7.19 -6.53
C GLN A 67 -5.14 7.69 -5.76
N VAL A 68 -4.08 8.06 -6.48
CA VAL A 68 -2.87 8.64 -5.90
C VAL A 68 -2.55 9.94 -6.63
N ARG A 69 -2.51 11.07 -5.91
CA ARG A 69 -2.22 12.37 -6.55
C ARG A 69 -0.75 12.57 -6.86
N THR A 70 0.12 12.21 -5.92
CA THR A 70 1.57 12.28 -6.08
C THR A 70 2.21 10.98 -5.63
N MET A 71 3.04 10.40 -6.47
CA MET A 71 3.67 9.10 -6.22
C MET A 71 5.15 9.16 -6.59
N TRP A 72 6.00 8.67 -5.69
CA TRP A 72 7.40 8.39 -5.97
C TRP A 72 7.75 6.99 -5.50
N VAL A 73 8.40 6.21 -6.36
CA VAL A 73 8.70 4.80 -6.12
C VAL A 73 10.13 4.48 -6.51
N LYS A 74 10.87 3.85 -5.59
CA LYS A 74 12.19 3.27 -5.85
C LYS A 74 12.20 1.82 -5.39
N GLY A 75 12.40 0.89 -6.34
CA GLY A 75 12.37 -0.54 -6.08
C GLY A 75 10.96 -1.06 -5.84
N LEU A 76 10.22 -1.30 -6.93
CA LEU A 76 8.92 -1.95 -6.92
C LEU A 76 9.01 -3.25 -7.70
N GLN A 77 8.60 -4.35 -7.09
CA GLN A 77 8.41 -5.61 -7.77
C GLN A 77 7.02 -6.15 -7.48
N VAL A 78 6.21 -6.27 -8.53
CA VAL A 78 4.94 -6.97 -8.49
C VAL A 78 5.09 -8.18 -9.41
N ARG A 79 4.91 -9.38 -8.87
CA ARG A 79 4.89 -10.60 -9.69
C ARG A 79 3.44 -10.94 -9.98
N PRO A 80 2.95 -10.83 -11.21
CA PRO A 80 1.66 -11.41 -11.57
C PRO A 80 1.80 -12.93 -11.68
N MET A 81 0.73 -13.65 -11.36
CA MET A 81 0.43 -14.97 -11.91
C MET A 81 -0.80 -14.81 -12.80
#